data_AF-A0A2X4UCG3-F1
#
_entry.id   AF-A0A2X4UCG3-F1
#
_cell.length_a   1.000
_cell.length_b   1.000
_cell.length_c   1.000
_cell.angle_alpha   90.00
_cell.angle_beta   90.00
_cell.angle_gamma   90.00
#
_symmetry.space_group_name_H-M   'P 1'
#
loop_
_entity.id
_entity.type
_entity.pdbx_description
1 polymer ?
#
loop_
_entity_poly.entity_id
_entity_poly.type
_entity_poly.pdbx_seq_one_letter_code
_entity_poly.pdbx_strand_id
1 'polypeptide(L)'
;MFAATIPAAVAAGVIASIDIMLREPERLTQLWDNIYYFRTLLLNAGFDLEHSDSAIVPIVVGDDARTLRFGRAVRARGLFCQTVVFPA
;
A
#
# COMPACT_ATOMS: atom_id res chain seq x y z
N MET A 1 26.50 18.97 -3.47
CA MET A 1 25.05 18.70 -3.59
C MET A 1 24.33 19.89 -2.99
N PHE A 2 23.70 20.74 -3.81
CA PHE A 2 22.94 21.91 -3.33
C PHE A 2 21.46 21.56 -3.37
N ALA A 3 20.86 21.34 -2.20
CA ALA A 3 19.43 21.13 -2.04
C ALA A 3 18.94 21.96 -0.85
N ALA A 4 17.73 22.52 -0.96
CA ALA A 4 17.11 23.22 0.14
C ALA A 4 16.86 22.26 1.32
N THR A 5 16.94 22.78 2.53
CA THR A 5 16.65 22.03 3.75
C THR A 5 15.16 21.70 3.84
N ILE A 6 14.83 20.66 4.60
CA ILE A 6 13.44 20.30 4.91
C ILE A 6 12.80 21.47 5.68
N PRO A 7 11.61 21.95 5.27
CA PRO A 7 10.90 22.99 6.02
C PRO A 7 10.66 22.59 7.47
N ALA A 8 10.82 23.53 8.41
CA ALA A 8 10.76 23.25 9.84
C ALA A 8 9.46 22.54 10.27
N ALA A 9 8.32 22.92 9.70
CA ALA A 9 7.03 22.28 9.99
C ALA A 9 6.98 20.80 9.55
N VAL A 10 7.62 20.46 8.43
CA VAL A 10 7.71 19.07 7.95
C VAL A 10 8.59 18.25 8.87
N ALA A 11 9.75 18.79 9.26
CA ALA A 11 10.65 18.12 10.20
C ALA A 11 9.98 17.86 11.56
N ALA A 12 9.27 18.86 12.09
CA ALA A 12 8.51 18.71 13.34
C ALA A 12 7.42 17.62 13.23
N GLY A 13 6.70 17.58 12.10
CA GLY A 13 5.69 16.55 11.84
C GLY A 13 6.29 15.13 11.79
N VAL A 14 7.44 14.96 11.14
CA VAL A 14 8.13 13.66 11.07
C VAL A 14 8.60 13.22 12.46
N ILE A 15 9.20 14.12 13.25
CA ILE A 15 9.62 13.82 14.64
C ILE A 15 8.42 13.33 15.46
N ALA A 16 7.29 14.05 15.41
CA ALA A 16 6.08 13.67 16.13
C ALA A 16 5.52 12.31 15.65
N SER A 17 5.56 12.02 14.34
CA SER A 17 5.12 10.72 13.82
C SER A 17 5.96 9.55 14.34
N ILE A 18 7.28 9.75 14.46
CA ILE A 18 8.19 8.71 15.00
C ILE A 18 7.89 8.49 16.48
N ASP A 19 7.72 9.57 17.27
CA ASP A 19 7.36 9.47 18.68
C ASP A 19 6.06 8.69 18.89
N ILE A 20 5.04 8.93 18.06
CA ILE A 20 3.77 8.19 18.09
C ILE A 20 3.99 6.73 17.74
N MET A 21 4.73 6.42 16.67
CA MET A 21 5.00 5.04 16.25
C MET A 21 5.71 4.23 17.33
N LEU A 22 6.60 4.86 18.11
CA LEU A 22 7.30 4.20 19.21
C LEU A 22 6.42 3.99 20.46
N ARG A 23 5.48 4.91 20.72
CA ARG A 23 4.60 4.87 21.90
C ARG A 23 3.35 4.02 21.71
N GLU A 24 2.90 3.83 20.47
CA GLU A 24 1.63 3.18 20.12
C GLU A 24 1.87 1.91 19.27
N PRO A 25 2.53 0.86 19.83
CA PRO A 25 2.86 -0.37 19.08
C PRO A 25 1.62 -1.13 18.57
N GLU A 26 0.46 -0.93 19.19
CA GLU A 26 -0.81 -1.51 18.76
C GLU A 26 -1.19 -1.11 17.32
N ARG A 27 -0.73 0.04 16.83
CA ARG A 27 -0.92 0.45 15.43
C ARG A 27 -0.22 -0.50 14.46
N LEU A 28 0.98 -0.96 14.83
CA LEU A 28 1.75 -1.90 14.03
C LEU A 28 1.11 -3.29 14.08
N THR A 29 0.64 -3.73 15.25
CA THR A 29 -0.14 -4.97 15.38
C THR A 29 -1.39 -4.94 14.49
N GLN A 30 -2.18 -3.87 14.58
CA GLN A 30 -3.38 -3.71 13.75
C GLN A 30 -3.07 -3.67 12.25
N LEU A 31 -1.94 -3.06 11.85
CA LEU A 31 -1.47 -3.07 10.46
C LEU A 31 -1.25 -4.51 9.99
N TRP A 32 -0.51 -5.33 10.76
CA TRP A 32 -0.25 -6.71 10.42
C TRP A 32 -1.51 -7.58 10.40
N ASP A 33 -2.41 -7.39 11.36
CA ASP A 33 -3.71 -8.08 11.38
C ASP A 33 -4.51 -7.77 10.11
N ASN A 34 -4.53 -6.52 9.67
CA ASN A 34 -5.20 -6.10 8.43
C ASN A 34 -4.53 -6.70 7.19
N ILE A 35 -3.20 -6.75 7.14
CA ILE A 35 -2.44 -7.34 6.04
C ILE A 35 -2.79 -8.82 5.91
N TYR A 36 -2.73 -9.57 7.03
CA TYR A 36 -3.03 -11.00 7.03
C TYR A 36 -4.48 -11.27 6.65
N TYR A 37 -5.42 -10.53 7.24
CA TYR A 37 -6.84 -10.65 6.91
C TYR A 37 -7.10 -10.42 5.41
N PHE A 38 -6.60 -9.32 4.86
CA PHE A 38 -6.81 -8.98 3.45
C PHE A 38 -6.13 -9.99 2.51
N ARG A 39 -4.90 -10.39 2.81
CA ARG A 39 -4.16 -11.39 2.03
C ARG A 39 -4.87 -12.73 2.02
N THR A 40 -5.33 -13.22 3.17
CA THR A 40 -6.08 -14.49 3.26
C THR A 40 -7.36 -14.44 2.42
N LEU A 41 -8.12 -13.35 2.47
CA LEU A 41 -9.34 -13.22 1.67
C LEU A 41 -9.05 -13.21 0.17
N LEU A 42 -8.00 -12.52 -0.27
CA LEU A 42 -7.63 -12.48 -1.69
C LEU A 42 -7.14 -13.84 -2.20
N LEU A 43 -6.32 -14.54 -1.42
CA LEU A 43 -5.86 -15.90 -1.75
C LEU A 43 -7.06 -16.88 -1.84
N ASN A 44 -7.98 -16.81 -0.87
CA ASN A 44 -9.19 -17.62 -0.88
C ASN A 44 -10.12 -17.30 -2.05
N ALA A 45 -10.09 -16.06 -2.55
CA ALA A 45 -10.81 -15.64 -3.75
C ALA A 45 -10.09 -16.03 -5.07
N GLY A 46 -8.90 -16.64 -4.99
CA GLY A 46 -8.15 -17.14 -6.14
C GLY A 46 -7.27 -16.10 -6.84
N PHE A 47 -6.95 -14.98 -6.18
CA PHE A 47 -6.00 -14.01 -6.72
C PHE A 47 -4.55 -14.47 -6.53
N ASP A 48 -3.71 -14.16 -7.52
CA ASP A 48 -2.26 -14.30 -7.43
C ASP A 48 -1.66 -13.04 -6.81
N LEU A 49 -1.00 -13.22 -5.65
CA LEU A 49 -0.40 -12.14 -4.85
C LEU A 49 1.13 -12.19 -4.84
N GLU A 50 1.73 -12.96 -5.75
CA GLU A 50 3.15 -13.29 -5.75
C GLU A 50 3.64 -13.73 -4.36
N HIS A 51 4.89 -13.39 -4.02
CA HIS A 51 5.57 -13.77 -2.79
C HIS A 51 5.68 -12.60 -1.80
N SER A 52 4.73 -11.66 -1.80
CA SER A 52 4.79 -10.51 -0.89
C SER A 52 4.31 -10.85 0.52
N ASP A 53 5.22 -10.67 1.49
CA ASP A 53 4.95 -10.75 2.94
C ASP A 53 5.04 -9.35 3.60
N SER A 54 4.73 -8.30 2.84
CA SER A 54 4.79 -6.90 3.29
C SER A 54 3.41 -6.24 3.33
N ALA A 55 3.37 -4.96 3.75
CA ALA A 55 2.15 -4.14 3.67
C ALA A 55 1.69 -3.84 2.23
N ILE A 56 2.52 -4.15 1.22
CA ILE A 56 2.17 -4.01 -0.19
C ILE A 56 1.68 -5.36 -0.69
N VAL A 57 0.41 -5.44 -1.10
CA VAL A 57 -0.21 -6.67 -1.61
C VAL A 57 -0.42 -6.54 -3.13
N PRO A 58 0.51 -7.05 -3.96
CA PRO A 58 0.34 -7.02 -5.41
C PRO A 58 -0.80 -7.98 -5.83
N ILE A 59 -1.49 -7.66 -6.93
CA ILE A 59 -2.45 -8.57 -7.56
C ILE A 59 -2.02 -8.71 -9.02
N VAL A 60 -1.57 -9.90 -9.40
CA VAL A 60 -1.08 -10.17 -10.76
C VAL A 60 -2.26 -10.37 -11.70
N VAL A 61 -2.38 -9.49 -12.70
CA VAL A 61 -3.42 -9.56 -13.74
C VAL A 61 -2.87 -10.13 -15.06
N GLY A 62 -1.58 -9.88 -15.34
CA GLY A 62 -0.83 -10.46 -16.47
C GLY A 62 -0.95 -9.75 -17.83
N ASP A 63 -1.97 -8.94 -18.08
CA ASP A 63 -2.17 -8.18 -19.32
C ASP A 63 -2.48 -6.71 -19.03
N ASP A 64 -1.75 -5.79 -19.67
CA ASP A 64 -1.85 -4.36 -19.42
C ASP A 64 -3.27 -3.81 -19.63
N ALA A 65 -3.93 -4.22 -20.72
CA ALA A 65 -5.27 -3.77 -21.02
C ALA A 65 -6.28 -4.26 -19.97
N ARG A 66 -6.15 -5.51 -19.51
CA ARG A 66 -6.93 -6.07 -18.40
C ARG A 66 -6.64 -5.33 -17.09
N THR A 67 -5.38 -5.04 -16.77
CA THR A 67 -4.98 -4.30 -15.56
C THR A 67 -5.64 -2.93 -15.52
N LEU A 68 -5.59 -2.17 -16.62
CA LEU A 68 -6.22 -0.85 -16.70
C LEU A 68 -7.75 -0.92 -16.57
N ARG A 69 -8.40 -1.90 -17.21
CA ARG A 69 -9.85 -2.12 -17.05
C ARG A 69 -10.22 -2.50 -15.62
N PHE A 70 -9.42 -3.36 -15.00
CA PHE A 70 -9.59 -3.79 -13.62
C PHE A 70 -9.51 -2.59 -12.66
N GLY A 71 -8.47 -1.77 -12.77
CA GLY A 71 -8.33 -0.56 -11.95
C GLY A 71 -9.48 0.43 -12.11
N ARG A 72 -9.97 0.64 -13.35
CA ARG A 72 -11.17 1.47 -13.59
C ARG A 72 -12.41 0.90 -12.91
N ALA A 73 -12.62 -0.42 -12.98
CA ALA A 73 -13.76 -1.08 -12.37
C ALA A 73 -13.70 -1.08 -10.83
N VAL A 74 -12.50 -1.14 -10.25
CA VAL A 74 -12.27 -1.00 -8.80
C VAL A 74 -12.54 0.45 -8.36
N ARG A 75 -12.02 1.43 -9.11
CA ARG A 75 -12.26 2.86 -8.86
C ARG A 75 -13.73 3.25 -8.98
N ALA A 76 -14.45 2.70 -9.95
CA ALA A 76 -15.90 2.92 -10.09
C ALA A 76 -16.70 2.41 -8.88
N ARG A 77 -16.14 1.49 -8.08
CA ARG A 77 -16.72 1.01 -6.81
C ARG A 77 -16.26 1.80 -5.59
N GLY A 78 -15.57 2.93 -5.78
CA GLY A 78 -15.08 3.80 -4.70
C GLY A 78 -13.76 3.36 -4.06
N LEU A 79 -13.07 2.38 -4.64
CA LEU A 79 -11.79 1.88 -4.13
C LEU A 79 -10.63 2.42 -4.96
N PHE A 80 -9.62 3.00 -4.31
CA PHE A 80 -8.39 3.42 -4.98
C PHE A 80 -7.34 2.31 -4.88
N CYS A 81 -6.98 1.74 -6.03
CA CYS A 81 -5.86 0.81 -6.17
C CYS A 81 -5.01 1.26 -7.36
N GLN A 82 -3.70 1.41 -7.15
CA GLN A 82 -2.78 1.84 -8.20
C GLN A 82 -2.57 0.71 -9.19
N THR A 83 -2.88 0.94 -10.47
CA THR A 83 -2.56 0.00 -11.55
C THR A 83 -1.15 0.25 -12.05
N VAL A 84 -0.34 -0.80 -12.07
CA VAL A 84 1.05 -0.76 -12.55
C VAL A 84 1.13 -1.55 -13.86
N VAL A 85 1.64 -0.92 -14.91
CA VAL A 85 1.91 -1.49 -16.25
C VAL A 85 3.25 -0.95 -16.74
N PHE A 86 3.90 -1.58 -17.72
CA PHE A 86 5.18 -1.09 -18.25
C PHE A 86 5.05 0.34 -18.82
N PRO A 87 6.03 1.26 -18.63
CA PRO A 87 7.33 1.15 -17.97
C PRO A 87 7.35 1.77 -16.55
N ALA A 88 6.21 1.77 -15.85
CA ALA A 88 5.94 2.56 -14.64
C ALA A 88 7.11 2.67 -13.64
#